data_AF-A0A554MUT7-F1
#
_entry.id   AF-A0A554MUT7-F1
#
_cell.length_a   1.000
_cell.length_b   1.000
_cell.length_c   1.000
_cell.angle_alpha   90.00
_cell.angle_beta   90.00
_cell.angle_gamma   90.00
#
_symmetry.space_group_name_H-M   'P 1'
#
loop_
_entity.id
_entity.type
_entity.pdbx_description
1 polymer ?
#
loop_
_entity_poly.entity_id
_entity_poly.type
_entity_poly.pdbx_seq_one_letter_code
_entity_poly.pdbx_strand_id
1 'polypeptide(L)'
;MWVATRCPDPAATSLGEALRLTLSYADCETGARVSRIADGSLREVATALRGGRRIDGDPATGTLDCLTDRVCLLAEYELVGYVGSETVDLPLWASATQCRHATPTNPFADVDVAPCPPGDVCTCCRTIGKLDLGSDTQPGSESRIDPGVYTFTEGSTEYELDVYRTVDDVLGEGDVSETVGVAFRLRNRADPGGMAPRLCTVRVKGGPGVETYDRNDGTRADTAGLPGSDADGVVYAPDGHAVNYVLVCVCTTESDADCSGCSDPSLMQGSNGTPEESKGPSNPDGPETPGGSRGGPPDRGGPAAASPRGDQ
;
A
#
# COMPACT_ATOMS: atom_id res chain seq x y z
N MET A 1 26.61 -14.53 28.59
CA MET A 1 26.13 -15.18 27.35
C MET A 1 25.42 -14.13 26.52
N TRP A 2 25.64 -14.14 25.22
CA TRP A 2 25.02 -13.22 24.28
C TRP A 2 24.33 -13.99 23.16
N VAL A 3 23.26 -13.42 22.63
CA VAL A 3 22.60 -13.86 21.42
C VAL A 3 22.63 -12.72 20.41
N ALA A 4 22.98 -13.04 19.17
CA ALA A 4 22.95 -12.13 18.05
C ALA A 4 22.30 -12.80 16.83
N THR A 5 22.04 -11.99 15.81
CA THR A 5 21.51 -12.42 14.52
C THR A 5 22.04 -11.49 13.43
N ARG A 6 21.73 -11.80 12.17
CA ARG A 6 21.91 -10.90 11.03
C ARG A 6 20.55 -10.53 10.46
N CYS A 7 20.55 -9.65 9.47
CA CYS A 7 19.34 -9.42 8.71
C CYS A 7 18.80 -10.72 8.10
N PRO A 8 17.47 -10.82 7.93
CA PRO A 8 16.87 -11.95 7.25
C PRO A 8 17.52 -12.17 5.89
N ASP A 9 17.61 -13.44 5.46
CA ASP A 9 18.24 -13.83 4.19
C ASP A 9 17.22 -14.66 3.38
N PRO A 10 16.75 -14.19 2.21
CA PRO A 10 17.07 -12.91 1.60
C PRO A 10 16.56 -11.72 2.41
N ALA A 11 17.29 -10.61 2.35
CA ALA A 11 16.90 -9.36 3.02
C ALA A 11 15.77 -8.67 2.26
N ALA A 12 15.04 -7.79 2.95
CA ALA A 12 14.00 -6.96 2.35
C ALA A 12 12.88 -7.76 1.62
N THR A 13 12.44 -8.87 2.20
CA THR A 13 11.34 -9.69 1.66
C THR A 13 9.99 -9.34 2.28
N SER A 14 8.89 -9.59 1.56
CA SER A 14 7.54 -9.39 2.09
C SER A 14 7.23 -10.40 3.21
N LEU A 15 7.72 -11.64 3.10
CA LEU A 15 7.64 -12.65 4.14
C LEU A 15 8.43 -12.25 5.39
N GLY A 16 9.58 -11.60 5.23
CA GLY A 16 10.37 -11.07 6.34
C GLY A 16 9.64 -9.99 7.15
N GLU A 17 8.74 -9.24 6.50
CA GLU A 17 7.86 -8.27 7.17
C GLU A 17 6.58 -8.91 7.73
N ALA A 18 6.01 -9.87 7.01
CA ALA A 18 4.74 -10.51 7.39
C ALA A 18 4.88 -11.54 8.52
N LEU A 19 6.02 -12.25 8.61
CA LEU A 19 6.25 -13.24 9.66
C LEU A 19 6.59 -12.54 10.98
N ARG A 20 5.66 -12.63 11.94
CA ARG A 20 5.83 -12.07 13.28
C ARG A 20 6.58 -13.08 14.14
N LEU A 21 7.61 -12.62 14.84
CA LEU A 21 8.41 -13.42 15.77
C LEU A 21 8.41 -12.76 17.14
N THR A 22 8.15 -13.56 18.18
CA THR A 22 8.38 -13.19 19.57
C THR A 22 9.47 -14.10 20.14
N LEU A 23 10.60 -13.51 20.52
CA LEU A 23 11.67 -14.19 21.24
C LEU A 23 11.59 -13.84 22.72
N SER A 24 11.52 -14.85 23.58
CA SER A 24 11.38 -14.69 25.03
C SER A 24 12.31 -15.63 25.80
N TYR A 25 12.58 -15.30 27.06
CA TYR A 25 13.01 -16.28 28.03
C TYR A 25 11.89 -17.28 28.31
N ALA A 26 12.26 -18.54 28.48
CA ALA A 26 11.37 -19.63 28.83
C ALA A 26 11.79 -20.24 30.17
N ASP A 27 10.80 -20.69 30.93
CA ASP A 27 11.05 -21.59 32.05
C ASP A 27 11.60 -22.92 31.50
N CYS A 28 12.77 -23.33 31.99
CA CYS A 28 13.49 -24.48 31.43
C CYS A 28 12.83 -25.84 31.69
N GLU A 29 11.86 -25.90 32.60
CA GLU A 29 11.17 -27.15 32.96
C GLU A 29 9.81 -27.26 32.27
N THR A 30 9.09 -26.15 32.15
CA THR A 30 7.72 -26.10 31.62
C THR A 30 7.65 -25.56 30.18
N GLY A 31 8.68 -24.86 29.71
CA GLY A 31 8.67 -24.14 28.44
C GLY A 31 7.79 -22.89 28.45
N ALA A 32 7.22 -22.51 29.60
CA ALA A 32 6.35 -21.35 29.71
C ALA A 32 7.12 -20.05 29.47
N ARG A 33 6.49 -19.10 28.77
CA ARG A 33 7.05 -17.76 28.55
C ARG A 33 7.26 -17.04 29.90
N VAL A 34 8.46 -16.53 30.12
CA VAL A 34 8.81 -15.76 31.33
C VAL A 34 8.85 -14.27 31.03
N SER A 35 9.77 -13.83 30.16
CA SER A 35 9.93 -12.41 29.81
C SER A 35 10.38 -12.25 28.37
N ARG A 36 9.91 -11.19 27.71
CA ARG A 36 10.19 -10.92 26.30
C ARG A 36 11.60 -10.37 26.11
N ILE A 37 12.29 -10.83 25.07
CA ILE A 37 13.59 -10.33 24.62
C ILE A 37 13.40 -9.37 23.44
N ALA A 38 12.66 -9.78 22.42
CA ALA A 38 12.35 -8.99 21.23
C ALA A 38 11.02 -9.46 20.62
N ASP A 39 10.29 -8.56 19.99
CA ASP A 39 9.11 -8.87 19.17
C ASP A 39 9.01 -7.95 17.96
N GLY A 40 8.37 -8.46 16.90
CA GLY A 40 8.12 -7.71 15.68
C GLY A 40 8.12 -8.59 14.44
N SER A 41 8.28 -7.97 13.26
CA SER A 41 8.65 -8.71 12.05
C SER A 41 10.06 -9.31 12.17
N LEU A 42 10.44 -10.23 11.28
CA LEU A 42 11.81 -10.77 11.29
C LEU A 42 12.86 -9.67 11.16
N ARG A 43 12.58 -8.63 10.37
CA ARG A 43 13.47 -7.46 10.26
C ARG A 43 13.61 -6.72 11.58
N GLU A 44 12.51 -6.49 12.30
CA GLU A 44 12.51 -5.76 13.57
C GLU A 44 13.27 -6.53 14.65
N VAL A 45 13.00 -7.84 14.77
CA VAL A 45 13.74 -8.72 15.69
C VAL A 45 15.21 -8.79 15.30
N ALA A 46 15.52 -8.88 14.00
CA ALA A 46 16.90 -8.87 13.52
C ALA A 46 17.63 -7.59 13.94
N THR A 47 17.02 -6.44 13.67
CA THR A 47 17.55 -5.11 13.99
C THR A 47 17.81 -4.97 15.50
N ALA A 48 16.91 -5.50 16.34
CA ALA A 48 17.06 -5.46 17.80
C ALA A 48 18.22 -6.33 18.34
N LEU A 49 18.59 -7.40 17.63
CA LEU A 49 19.56 -8.39 18.10
C LEU A 49 20.93 -8.33 17.40
N ARG A 50 21.09 -7.63 16.27
CA ARG A 50 22.36 -7.55 15.50
C ARG A 50 23.57 -7.18 16.35
N GLY A 51 23.42 -6.23 17.26
CA GLY A 51 24.48 -5.77 18.14
C GLY A 51 24.85 -6.72 19.27
N GLY A 52 24.24 -7.90 19.36
CA GLY A 52 24.44 -8.84 20.47
C GLY A 52 23.69 -8.42 21.73
N ARG A 53 22.62 -9.15 22.04
CA ARG A 53 21.87 -9.02 23.29
C ARG A 53 22.48 -9.92 24.35
N ARG A 54 22.84 -9.33 25.49
CA ARG A 54 23.26 -10.09 26.67
C ARG A 54 22.05 -10.82 27.28
N ILE A 55 22.19 -12.13 27.55
CA ILE A 55 21.10 -13.01 28.02
C ILE A 55 21.47 -13.90 29.22
N ASP A 56 22.62 -13.67 29.87
CA ASP A 56 22.99 -14.35 31.11
C ASP A 56 22.35 -13.70 32.35
N GLY A 57 22.14 -14.50 33.39
CA GLY A 57 21.54 -14.06 34.65
C GLY A 57 20.08 -14.49 34.79
N ASP A 58 19.53 -14.36 35.99
CA ASP A 58 18.13 -14.68 36.26
C ASP A 58 17.23 -13.53 35.76
N PRO A 59 16.39 -13.76 34.73
CA PRO A 59 15.51 -12.73 34.20
C PRO A 59 14.49 -12.22 35.22
N ALA A 60 14.19 -12.97 36.28
CA ALA A 60 13.27 -12.57 37.35
C ALA A 60 13.88 -11.58 38.35
N THR A 61 15.21 -11.52 38.43
CA THR A 61 15.93 -10.67 39.40
C THR A 61 16.29 -9.28 38.86
N GLY A 62 16.19 -9.09 37.54
CA GLY A 62 16.58 -7.85 36.86
C GLY A 62 18.09 -7.59 36.80
N THR A 63 18.91 -8.45 37.44
CA THR A 63 20.38 -8.37 37.46
C THR A 63 20.98 -9.46 36.56
N LEU A 64 21.65 -9.04 35.47
CA LEU A 64 22.35 -9.93 34.53
C LEU A 64 23.66 -10.42 35.16
N ASP A 65 23.56 -11.44 36.02
CA ASP A 65 24.68 -12.16 36.63
C ASP A 65 25.21 -13.29 35.73
N CYS A 66 26.25 -13.97 36.19
CA CYS A 66 26.79 -15.13 35.51
C CYS A 66 25.77 -16.26 35.45
N LEU A 67 25.55 -16.79 34.25
CA LEU A 67 24.74 -17.98 34.06
C LEU A 67 25.36 -19.16 34.83
N THR A 68 24.58 -19.78 35.72
CA THR A 68 25.05 -20.84 36.62
C THR A 68 24.80 -22.25 36.07
N ASP A 69 23.71 -22.47 35.34
CA ASP A 69 23.33 -23.76 34.74
C ASP A 69 22.97 -23.60 33.26
N ARG A 70 21.73 -23.18 32.97
CA ARG A 70 21.18 -23.06 31.62
C ARG A 70 20.22 -21.90 31.47
N VAL A 71 20.08 -21.43 30.24
CA VAL A 71 19.07 -20.45 29.82
C VAL A 71 18.24 -21.07 28.71
N CYS A 72 16.92 -20.96 28.81
CA CYS A 72 16.00 -21.48 27.82
C CYS A 72 15.30 -20.32 27.11
N LEU A 73 15.19 -20.43 25.79
CA LEU A 73 14.57 -19.43 24.94
C LEU A 73 13.34 -20.05 24.27
N LEU A 74 12.29 -19.25 24.15
CA LEU A 74 11.08 -19.58 23.41
C LEU A 74 10.98 -18.66 22.20
N ALA A 75 10.91 -19.26 21.01
CA ALA A 75 10.67 -18.57 19.75
C ALA A 75 9.26 -18.94 19.26
N GLU A 76 8.36 -17.97 19.27
CA GLU A 76 6.99 -18.12 18.78
C GLU A 76 6.84 -17.30 17.51
N TYR A 77 6.30 -17.93 16.46
CA TYR A 77 6.09 -17.28 15.17
C TYR A 77 4.64 -17.38 14.73
N GLU A 78 4.18 -16.33 14.04
CA GLU A 78 2.83 -16.23 13.50
C GLU A 78 2.90 -15.64 12.10
N LEU A 79 2.19 -16.29 11.16
CA LEU A 79 2.06 -15.83 9.78
C LEU A 79 0.58 -15.57 9.50
N VAL A 80 0.19 -14.30 9.40
CA VAL A 80 -1.20 -13.90 9.14
C VAL A 80 -1.30 -13.21 7.80
N GLY A 81 -2.10 -13.79 6.89
CA GLY A 81 -2.50 -13.11 5.66
C GLY A 81 -1.37 -12.87 4.64
N TYR A 82 -0.29 -13.64 4.74
CA TYR A 82 0.74 -13.73 3.70
C TYR A 82 0.27 -14.68 2.59
N VAL A 83 0.41 -14.24 1.35
CA VAL A 83 0.14 -15.04 0.15
C VAL A 83 1.38 -14.99 -0.72
N GLY A 84 2.12 -16.11 -0.78
CA GLY A 84 3.35 -16.21 -1.56
C GLY A 84 4.12 -17.50 -1.30
N SER A 85 5.26 -17.66 -1.97
CA SER A 85 6.14 -18.83 -1.90
C SER A 85 7.57 -18.50 -1.49
N GLU A 86 7.84 -17.27 -1.03
CA GLU A 86 9.15 -16.86 -0.51
C GLU A 86 9.62 -17.79 0.62
N THR A 87 10.93 -17.89 0.75
CA THR A 87 11.60 -18.48 1.92
C THR A 87 12.48 -17.41 2.53
N VAL A 88 12.56 -17.37 3.86
CA VAL A 88 13.42 -16.43 4.57
C VAL A 88 14.04 -17.10 5.78
N ASP A 89 15.34 -16.86 5.98
CA ASP A 89 16.11 -17.38 7.10
C ASP A 89 16.48 -16.25 8.06
N LEU A 90 16.24 -16.46 9.36
CA LEU A 90 16.77 -15.62 10.43
C LEU A 90 17.70 -16.47 11.33
N PRO A 91 19.02 -16.45 11.13
CA PRO A 91 19.92 -17.26 11.94
C PRO A 91 20.08 -16.66 13.34
N LEU A 92 20.15 -17.51 14.37
CA LEU A 92 20.46 -17.09 15.73
C LEU A 92 21.83 -17.65 16.13
N TRP A 93 22.70 -16.78 16.61
CA TRP A 93 24.01 -17.15 17.13
C TRP A 93 24.08 -16.90 18.61
N ALA A 94 24.64 -17.84 19.35
CA ALA A 94 24.92 -17.67 20.77
C ALA A 94 26.43 -17.71 21.01
N SER A 95 26.90 -16.84 21.90
CA SER A 95 28.28 -16.86 22.37
C SER A 95 28.32 -16.77 23.89
N ALA A 96 29.13 -17.60 24.51
CA ALA A 96 29.32 -17.63 25.94
C ALA A 96 30.81 -17.50 26.27
N THR A 97 31.11 -16.66 27.24
CA THR A 97 32.46 -16.50 27.79
C THR A 97 32.41 -16.85 29.27
N GLN A 98 33.44 -17.53 29.76
CA GLN A 98 33.55 -17.88 31.17
C GLN A 98 33.66 -16.62 32.03
N CYS A 99 32.83 -16.52 33.06
CA CYS A 99 32.72 -15.36 33.95
C CYS A 99 33.93 -15.07 34.88
N ARG A 100 35.08 -15.72 34.69
CA ARG A 100 36.17 -15.68 35.67
C ARG A 100 36.89 -14.32 35.65
N HIS A 101 36.60 -13.47 36.64
CA HIS A 101 37.26 -12.19 36.97
C HIS A 101 37.30 -11.09 35.88
N ALA A 102 36.60 -11.26 34.76
CA ALA A 102 36.56 -10.27 33.68
C ALA A 102 35.19 -9.59 33.60
N THR A 103 35.19 -8.29 33.30
CA THR A 103 33.98 -7.61 32.83
C THR A 103 33.58 -8.27 31.51
N PRO A 104 32.33 -8.76 31.34
CA PRO A 104 31.92 -9.42 30.12
C PRO A 104 32.02 -8.46 28.92
N THR A 105 32.80 -8.84 27.90
CA THR A 105 32.90 -8.08 26.63
C THR A 105 31.98 -8.68 25.59
N ASN A 106 31.13 -7.85 24.97
CA ASN A 106 30.24 -8.30 23.91
C ASN A 106 31.03 -8.82 22.69
N PRO A 107 30.92 -10.11 22.32
CA PRO A 107 31.65 -10.70 21.21
C PRO A 107 31.11 -10.27 19.83
N PHE A 108 29.98 -9.55 19.79
CA PHE A 108 29.35 -9.06 18.58
C PHE A 108 29.49 -7.54 18.41
N ALA A 109 30.34 -6.88 19.21
CA ALA A 109 30.47 -5.42 19.22
C ALA A 109 30.99 -4.83 17.90
N ASP A 110 31.78 -5.60 17.13
CA ASP A 110 32.36 -5.16 15.85
C ASP A 110 31.49 -5.48 14.64
N VAL A 111 30.29 -6.06 14.85
CA VAL A 111 29.35 -6.34 13.76
C VAL A 111 28.69 -5.03 13.34
N ASP A 112 28.49 -4.83 12.03
CA ASP A 112 27.65 -3.74 11.54
C ASP A 112 26.26 -3.84 12.19
N VAL A 113 25.80 -2.74 12.78
CA VAL A 113 24.50 -2.63 13.46
C VAL A 113 23.53 -1.72 12.71
N ALA A 114 23.83 -1.40 11.45
CA ALA A 114 22.87 -0.73 10.58
C ALA A 114 21.52 -1.46 10.64
N PRO A 115 20.39 -0.73 10.68
CA PRO A 115 19.08 -1.37 10.63
C PRO A 115 18.96 -2.28 9.41
N CYS A 116 18.26 -3.40 9.58
CA CYS A 116 17.98 -4.25 8.42
C CYS A 116 17.09 -3.51 7.44
N PRO A 117 17.36 -3.63 6.12
CA PRO A 117 16.56 -2.95 5.13
C PRO A 117 15.11 -3.43 5.24
N PRO A 118 14.13 -2.51 5.23
CA PRO A 118 12.72 -2.88 5.12
C PRO A 118 12.49 -3.73 3.89
N GLY A 119 11.61 -4.72 4.00
CA GLY A 119 10.93 -5.26 2.82
C GLY A 119 10.27 -4.14 2.03
N ASP A 120 10.02 -4.36 0.74
CA ASP A 120 9.63 -3.33 -0.22
C ASP A 120 8.80 -2.23 0.47
N VAL A 121 9.32 -1.02 0.53
CA VAL A 121 8.59 0.13 1.06
C VAL A 121 7.75 0.65 -0.08
N CYS A 122 6.46 0.89 0.16
CA CYS A 122 5.60 1.55 -0.82
C CYS A 122 6.02 3.03 -0.92
N THR A 123 7.13 3.31 -1.61
CA THR A 123 7.68 4.65 -1.73
C THR A 123 6.82 5.47 -2.69
N CYS A 124 6.44 4.86 -3.80
CA CYS A 124 5.55 5.42 -4.78
C CYS A 124 4.34 4.51 -5.00
N CYS A 125 3.16 5.11 -5.08
CA CYS A 125 1.93 4.43 -5.50
C CYS A 125 1.64 4.79 -6.95
N ARG A 126 2.02 3.91 -7.89
CA ARG A 126 1.94 4.19 -9.33
C ARG A 126 0.80 3.42 -9.98
N THR A 127 0.07 4.08 -10.88
CA THR A 127 -0.90 3.40 -11.74
C THR A 127 -0.25 2.30 -12.57
N ILE A 128 -0.79 1.08 -12.50
CA ILE A 128 -0.35 -0.04 -13.33
C ILE A 128 -1.29 -0.28 -14.50
N GLY A 129 -2.58 -0.03 -14.32
CA GLY A 129 -3.56 -0.15 -15.38
C GLY A 129 -4.98 0.20 -14.97
N LYS A 130 -5.82 0.33 -15.98
CA LYS A 130 -7.25 0.59 -15.91
C LYS A 130 -7.98 -0.52 -16.66
N LEU A 131 -9.07 -1.01 -16.09
CA LEU A 131 -10.00 -1.96 -16.70
C LEU A 131 -11.32 -1.23 -16.91
N ASP A 132 -11.63 -0.88 -18.15
CA ASP A 132 -12.96 -0.39 -18.57
C ASP A 132 -13.86 -1.56 -18.93
N LEU A 133 -15.16 -1.44 -18.62
CA LEU A 133 -16.16 -2.42 -19.04
C LEU A 133 -16.62 -2.21 -20.48
N GLY A 134 -17.04 -3.30 -21.12
CA GLY A 134 -17.55 -3.28 -22.50
C GLY A 134 -16.60 -3.76 -23.59
N SER A 135 -15.54 -4.50 -23.24
CA SER A 135 -14.71 -5.18 -24.24
C SER A 135 -15.25 -6.57 -24.59
N ASP A 136 -15.62 -6.81 -25.85
CA ASP A 136 -16.17 -8.08 -26.37
C ASP A 136 -15.26 -9.31 -26.18
N THR A 137 -14.00 -9.12 -25.80
CA THR A 137 -12.99 -10.18 -25.65
C THR A 137 -12.76 -10.62 -24.21
N GLN A 138 -13.46 -10.04 -23.24
CA GLN A 138 -13.30 -10.32 -21.82
C GLN A 138 -14.59 -10.94 -21.24
N PRO A 139 -14.53 -11.65 -20.09
CA PRO A 139 -15.74 -12.15 -19.44
C PRO A 139 -16.68 -10.98 -19.08
N GLY A 140 -17.99 -11.20 -19.04
CA GLY A 140 -18.97 -10.15 -18.75
C GLY A 140 -19.48 -9.37 -19.98
N SER A 141 -20.05 -8.20 -19.73
CA SER A 141 -20.68 -7.30 -20.72
C SER A 141 -20.40 -5.82 -20.39
N GLU A 142 -21.02 -4.89 -21.12
CA GLU A 142 -20.82 -3.43 -20.94
C GLU A 142 -21.16 -2.91 -19.53
N SER A 143 -21.99 -3.61 -18.76
CA SER A 143 -22.39 -3.22 -17.40
C SER A 143 -22.24 -4.34 -16.36
N ARG A 144 -21.60 -5.45 -16.73
CA ARG A 144 -21.47 -6.64 -15.88
C ARG A 144 -20.08 -7.24 -15.95
N ILE A 145 -19.53 -7.59 -14.81
CA ILE A 145 -18.28 -8.34 -14.66
C ILE A 145 -18.66 -9.72 -14.15
N ASP A 146 -18.20 -10.76 -14.83
CA ASP A 146 -18.26 -12.13 -14.31
C ASP A 146 -16.90 -12.51 -13.70
N PRO A 147 -16.85 -13.38 -12.68
CA PRO A 147 -15.59 -13.90 -12.18
C PRO A 147 -14.73 -14.51 -13.30
N GLY A 148 -13.45 -14.17 -13.33
CA GLY A 148 -12.53 -14.54 -14.41
C GLY A 148 -11.31 -13.63 -14.50
N VAL A 149 -10.51 -13.87 -15.54
CA VAL A 149 -9.26 -13.12 -15.77
C VAL A 149 -9.50 -12.02 -16.81
N TYR A 150 -9.06 -10.82 -16.46
CA TYR A 150 -9.22 -9.59 -17.25
C TYR A 150 -7.85 -8.95 -17.48
N THR A 151 -7.59 -8.53 -18.71
CA THR A 151 -6.44 -7.69 -19.02
C THR A 151 -6.81 -6.22 -18.82
N PHE A 152 -5.85 -5.38 -18.47
CA PHE A 152 -6.11 -3.94 -18.48
C PHE A 152 -6.46 -3.45 -19.90
N THR A 153 -7.47 -2.59 -20.01
CA THR A 153 -7.82 -1.88 -21.24
C THR A 153 -6.79 -0.80 -21.55
N GLU A 154 -6.23 -0.18 -20.51
CA GLU A 154 -5.14 0.77 -20.60
C GLU A 154 -4.07 0.46 -19.55
N GLY A 155 -2.79 0.62 -19.90
CA GLY A 155 -1.66 0.42 -18.99
C GLY A 155 -0.87 -0.85 -19.30
N SER A 156 -0.48 -1.59 -18.25
CA SER A 156 0.44 -2.71 -18.38
C SER A 156 -0.17 -3.89 -19.12
N THR A 157 0.62 -4.48 -20.03
CA THR A 157 0.33 -5.77 -20.67
C THR A 157 0.93 -6.96 -19.90
N GLU A 158 1.76 -6.69 -18.89
CA GLU A 158 2.47 -7.70 -18.10
C GLU A 158 1.63 -8.23 -16.94
N TYR A 159 0.59 -7.51 -16.54
CA TYR A 159 -0.28 -7.86 -15.42
C TYR A 159 -1.74 -7.96 -15.84
N GLU A 160 -2.50 -8.73 -15.08
CA GLU A 160 -3.93 -8.98 -15.29
C GLU A 160 -4.66 -9.05 -13.95
N LEU A 161 -5.97 -8.85 -13.97
CA LEU A 161 -6.85 -8.97 -12.80
C LEU A 161 -7.55 -10.32 -12.85
N ASP A 162 -7.42 -11.10 -11.78
CA ASP A 162 -8.24 -12.29 -11.54
C ASP A 162 -9.35 -11.90 -10.58
N VAL A 163 -10.51 -11.59 -11.16
CA VAL A 163 -11.74 -11.25 -10.45
C VAL A 163 -12.34 -12.54 -9.92
N TYR A 164 -12.35 -12.70 -8.60
CA TYR A 164 -12.84 -13.92 -7.95
C TYR A 164 -14.24 -13.75 -7.37
N ARG A 165 -14.74 -12.51 -7.27
CA ARG A 165 -16.09 -12.22 -6.78
C ARG A 165 -16.63 -10.94 -7.36
N THR A 166 -17.93 -10.92 -7.59
CA THR A 166 -18.70 -9.74 -7.98
C THR A 166 -19.97 -9.65 -7.14
N VAL A 167 -20.48 -8.42 -7.04
CA VAL A 167 -21.79 -8.12 -6.44
C VAL A 167 -22.57 -7.35 -7.48
N ASP A 168 -23.73 -7.88 -7.83
CA ASP A 168 -24.62 -7.29 -8.82
C ASP A 168 -25.83 -6.66 -8.14
N ASP A 169 -26.29 -5.54 -8.68
CA ASP A 169 -27.59 -4.96 -8.40
C ASP A 169 -28.56 -5.28 -9.53
N VAL A 170 -29.83 -5.50 -9.19
CA VAL A 170 -30.87 -5.85 -10.18
C VAL A 170 -31.65 -4.59 -10.50
N LEU A 171 -31.53 -4.11 -11.75
CA LEU A 171 -32.26 -2.93 -12.19
C LEU A 171 -33.71 -3.28 -12.54
N GLY A 172 -34.64 -2.98 -11.63
CA GLY A 172 -36.08 -3.04 -11.86
C GLY A 172 -36.66 -4.46 -11.88
N GLU A 173 -37.86 -4.62 -12.48
CA GLU A 173 -38.47 -5.94 -12.71
C GLU A 173 -37.91 -6.57 -14.00
N GLY A 174 -36.78 -7.29 -13.90
CA GLY A 174 -36.17 -8.03 -15.01
C GLY A 174 -34.86 -8.76 -14.64
N ASP A 175 -34.33 -9.56 -15.58
CA ASP A 175 -33.08 -10.34 -15.47
C ASP A 175 -31.80 -9.51 -15.79
N VAL A 176 -31.91 -8.18 -15.90
CA VAL A 176 -30.76 -7.32 -16.22
C VAL A 176 -30.09 -6.90 -14.91
N SER A 177 -28.94 -7.50 -14.63
CA SER A 177 -28.11 -7.19 -13.47
C SER A 177 -26.87 -6.40 -13.90
N GLU A 178 -26.52 -5.38 -13.13
CA GLU A 178 -25.30 -4.60 -13.32
C GLU A 178 -24.37 -4.83 -12.14
N THR A 179 -23.06 -4.90 -12.40
CA THR A 179 -22.09 -5.11 -11.32
C THR A 179 -21.83 -3.82 -10.57
N VAL A 180 -22.09 -3.80 -9.27
CA VAL A 180 -21.87 -2.65 -8.37
C VAL A 180 -20.64 -2.81 -7.49
N GLY A 181 -20.10 -4.03 -7.37
CA GLY A 181 -18.89 -4.29 -6.60
C GLY A 181 -18.07 -5.47 -7.12
N VAL A 182 -16.76 -5.44 -6.90
CA VAL A 182 -15.81 -6.44 -7.37
C VAL A 182 -14.75 -6.77 -6.32
N ALA A 183 -14.28 -8.01 -6.31
CA ALA A 183 -13.08 -8.40 -5.59
C ALA A 183 -12.12 -9.13 -6.54
N PHE A 184 -10.85 -8.75 -6.51
CA PHE A 184 -9.86 -9.24 -7.44
C PHE A 184 -8.47 -9.34 -6.83
N ARG A 185 -7.60 -10.10 -7.50
CA ARG A 185 -6.16 -10.11 -7.26
C ARG A 185 -5.41 -9.76 -8.53
N LEU A 186 -4.32 -9.01 -8.39
CA LEU A 186 -3.38 -8.75 -9.47
C LEU A 186 -2.52 -10.00 -9.69
N ARG A 187 -2.30 -10.36 -10.95
CA ARG A 187 -1.46 -11.49 -11.36
C ARG A 187 -0.43 -11.05 -12.38
N ASN A 188 0.75 -11.66 -12.33
CA ASN A 188 1.75 -11.52 -13.37
C ASN A 188 1.38 -12.45 -14.54
N ARG A 189 1.06 -11.84 -15.67
CA ARG A 189 0.68 -12.53 -16.91
C ARG A 189 1.91 -13.03 -17.66
N ALA A 190 2.99 -12.25 -17.64
CA ALA A 190 4.24 -12.58 -18.33
C ALA A 190 4.94 -13.79 -17.67
N ASP A 191 4.80 -13.94 -16.36
CA ASP A 191 5.26 -15.07 -15.57
C ASP A 191 4.16 -15.53 -14.60
N PRO A 192 3.36 -16.56 -14.95
CA PRO A 192 2.27 -17.05 -14.10
C PRO A 192 2.69 -17.57 -12.72
N GLY A 193 3.97 -17.92 -12.55
CA GLY A 193 4.56 -18.26 -11.24
C GLY A 193 5.23 -17.07 -10.56
N GLY A 194 5.38 -15.96 -11.27
CA GLY A 194 5.97 -14.72 -10.82
C GLY A 194 5.03 -13.91 -9.93
N MET A 195 5.61 -13.11 -9.05
CA MET A 195 4.87 -12.30 -8.11
C MET A 195 4.26 -11.07 -8.80
N ALA A 196 3.05 -10.71 -8.41
CA ALA A 196 2.46 -9.43 -8.75
C ALA A 196 2.89 -8.37 -7.70
N PRO A 197 3.15 -7.13 -8.13
CA PRO A 197 3.34 -6.02 -7.22
C PRO A 197 2.14 -5.85 -6.28
N ARG A 198 2.41 -5.38 -5.07
CA ARG A 198 1.37 -5.16 -4.07
C ARG A 198 0.53 -3.95 -4.43
N LEU A 199 -0.77 -4.03 -4.19
CA LEU A 199 -1.67 -2.91 -4.40
C LEU A 199 -1.35 -1.80 -3.38
N CYS A 200 -1.45 -0.55 -3.82
CA CYS A 200 -1.38 0.60 -2.93
C CYS A 200 -2.70 1.37 -2.91
N THR A 201 -3.33 1.51 -4.07
CA THR A 201 -4.63 2.17 -4.21
C THR A 201 -5.44 1.45 -5.29
N VAL A 202 -6.72 1.26 -5.03
CA VAL A 202 -7.73 0.84 -6.03
C VAL A 202 -8.78 1.93 -6.12
N ARG A 203 -9.13 2.35 -7.34
CA ARG A 203 -10.20 3.32 -7.58
C ARG A 203 -11.30 2.68 -8.41
N VAL A 204 -12.53 2.77 -7.94
CA VAL A 204 -13.70 2.20 -8.61
C VAL A 204 -14.58 3.35 -9.08
N LYS A 205 -14.72 3.49 -10.40
CA LYS A 205 -15.56 4.52 -11.01
C LYS A 205 -16.98 3.98 -11.17
N GLY A 206 -17.97 4.80 -10.83
CA GLY A 206 -19.36 4.60 -11.20
C GLY A 206 -20.09 5.93 -11.34
N GLY A 207 -21.04 6.05 -12.26
CA GLY A 207 -21.81 7.28 -12.46
C GLY A 207 -20.91 8.54 -12.61
N PRO A 208 -21.17 9.65 -11.89
CA PRO A 208 -20.29 10.83 -11.86
C PRO A 208 -19.14 10.74 -10.83
N GLY A 209 -19.19 9.80 -9.87
CA GLY A 209 -18.26 9.71 -8.74
C GLY A 209 -17.14 8.67 -8.90
N VAL A 210 -16.20 8.63 -7.96
CA VAL A 210 -15.15 7.61 -7.86
C VAL A 210 -14.90 7.27 -6.41
N GLU A 211 -14.94 5.99 -6.06
CA GLU A 211 -14.52 5.49 -4.75
C GLU A 211 -13.04 5.13 -4.76
N THR A 212 -12.34 5.38 -3.66
CA THR A 212 -10.90 5.15 -3.53
C THR A 212 -10.62 4.31 -2.30
N TYR A 213 -9.85 3.25 -2.49
CA TYR A 213 -9.48 2.26 -1.49
C TYR A 213 -7.96 2.24 -1.35
N ASP A 214 -7.44 2.92 -0.32
CA ASP A 214 -6.01 3.04 -0.06
C ASP A 214 -5.53 1.97 0.92
N ARG A 215 -4.45 1.27 0.56
CA ARG A 215 -3.82 0.25 1.37
C ARG A 215 -2.73 0.87 2.25
N ASN A 216 -2.96 0.84 3.55
CA ASN A 216 -2.03 1.37 4.54
C ASN A 216 -1.04 0.31 5.07
N ASP A 217 -1.25 -0.97 4.75
CA ASP A 217 -0.38 -2.08 5.17
C ASP A 217 0.70 -2.43 4.12
N GLY A 218 0.51 -2.03 2.86
CA GLY A 218 1.43 -2.29 1.75
C GLY A 218 1.75 -3.76 1.52
N THR A 219 0.93 -4.73 1.95
CA THR A 219 1.34 -6.14 2.05
C THR A 219 0.78 -7.09 0.98
N ARG A 220 -0.31 -6.75 0.28
CA ARG A 220 -1.02 -7.69 -0.59
C ARG A 220 -1.26 -7.18 -2.00
N ALA A 221 -1.39 -8.11 -2.94
CA ALA A 221 -1.73 -7.87 -4.34
C ALA A 221 -3.24 -8.07 -4.63
N ASP A 222 -4.10 -8.11 -3.60
CA ASP A 222 -5.55 -8.32 -3.72
C ASP A 222 -6.36 -7.23 -3.01
N THR A 223 -7.67 -7.23 -3.23
CA THR A 223 -8.61 -6.30 -2.57
C THR A 223 -8.99 -6.73 -1.15
N ALA A 224 -8.58 -7.92 -0.70
CA ALA A 224 -8.94 -8.42 0.62
C ALA A 224 -8.24 -7.63 1.74
N GLY A 225 -9.06 -7.12 2.66
CA GLY A 225 -8.60 -6.29 3.78
C GLY A 225 -8.19 -4.88 3.38
N LEU A 226 -8.58 -4.40 2.19
CA LEU A 226 -8.48 -2.97 1.89
C LEU A 226 -9.40 -2.18 2.84
N PRO A 227 -8.91 -1.10 3.48
CA PRO A 227 -9.78 -0.18 4.21
C PRO A 227 -10.96 0.27 3.32
N GLY A 228 -12.18 0.03 3.79
CA GLY A 228 -13.41 0.34 3.05
C GLY A 228 -13.99 -0.82 2.24
N SER A 229 -13.23 -1.90 1.99
CA SER A 229 -13.81 -3.13 1.40
C SER A 229 -14.69 -3.86 2.42
N ASP A 230 -15.60 -4.70 1.95
CA ASP A 230 -16.37 -5.57 2.84
C ASP A 230 -15.54 -6.77 3.37
N ALA A 231 -16.19 -7.64 4.15
CA ALA A 231 -15.58 -8.82 4.77
C ALA A 231 -15.01 -9.83 3.75
N ASP A 232 -15.48 -9.77 2.51
CA ASP A 232 -15.08 -10.65 1.42
C ASP A 232 -14.05 -9.98 0.48
N GLY A 233 -13.64 -8.75 0.81
CA GLY A 233 -12.69 -7.96 0.02
C GLY A 233 -13.32 -7.29 -1.20
N VAL A 234 -14.65 -7.14 -1.24
CA VAL A 234 -15.32 -6.44 -2.34
C VAL A 234 -15.14 -4.94 -2.19
N VAL A 235 -14.68 -4.29 -3.26
CA VAL A 235 -14.65 -2.84 -3.44
C VAL A 235 -15.82 -2.44 -4.34
N TYR A 236 -16.52 -1.36 -3.98
CA TYR A 236 -17.77 -0.95 -4.59
C TYR A 236 -17.59 0.32 -5.42
N ALA A 237 -18.41 0.46 -6.45
CA ALA A 237 -18.64 1.74 -7.09
C ALA A 237 -19.38 2.69 -6.13
N PRO A 238 -19.40 4.01 -6.39
CA PRO A 238 -20.20 4.94 -5.63
C PRO A 238 -21.67 4.50 -5.54
N ASP A 239 -22.30 4.74 -4.39
CA ASP A 239 -23.66 4.28 -4.09
C ASP A 239 -24.66 4.57 -5.22
N GLY A 240 -25.44 3.54 -5.59
CA GLY A 240 -26.47 3.64 -6.63
C GLY A 240 -25.95 3.64 -8.07
N HIS A 241 -24.68 3.29 -8.27
CA HIS A 241 -24.08 3.20 -9.59
C HIS A 241 -23.37 1.86 -9.83
N ALA A 242 -23.47 1.37 -11.05
CA ALA A 242 -22.64 0.27 -11.53
C ALA A 242 -21.18 0.70 -11.67
N VAL A 243 -20.29 -0.29 -11.64
CA VAL A 243 -18.89 -0.14 -11.98
C VAL A 243 -18.80 0.23 -13.45
N ASN A 244 -18.10 1.32 -13.76
CA ASN A 244 -17.74 1.71 -15.12
C ASN A 244 -16.31 1.27 -15.44
N TYR A 245 -15.38 1.54 -14.52
CA TYR A 245 -14.00 1.08 -14.62
C TYR A 245 -13.38 0.87 -13.25
N VAL A 246 -12.33 0.05 -13.23
CA VAL A 246 -11.44 -0.14 -12.08
C VAL A 246 -10.04 0.31 -12.45
N LEU A 247 -9.47 1.20 -11.66
CA LEU A 247 -8.09 1.66 -11.80
C LEU A 247 -7.26 1.09 -10.66
N VAL A 248 -6.11 0.50 -11.02
CA VAL A 248 -5.25 -0.23 -10.09
C VAL A 248 -3.89 0.44 -10.03
N CYS A 249 -3.44 0.71 -8.80
CA CYS A 249 -2.14 1.27 -8.51
C CYS A 249 -1.36 0.33 -7.60
N VAL A 250 -0.05 0.26 -7.82
CA VAL A 250 0.85 -0.65 -7.11
C VAL A 250 1.99 0.11 -6.46
N CYS A 251 2.52 -0.50 -5.40
CA CYS A 251 3.74 -0.03 -4.75
C CYS A 251 4.95 -0.22 -5.67
N THR A 252 5.75 0.84 -5.81
CA THR A 252 7.06 0.82 -6.46
C THR A 252 8.11 1.44 -5.53
N THR A 253 9.38 1.19 -5.85
CA THR A 253 10.55 1.78 -5.16
C THR A 253 11.04 3.07 -5.82
N GLU A 254 10.26 3.61 -6.77
CA GLU A 254 10.57 4.88 -7.41
C GLU A 254 10.54 6.01 -6.39
N SER A 255 11.39 7.02 -6.61
CA SER A 255 11.41 8.20 -5.76
C SER A 255 10.12 9.02 -5.94
N ASP A 256 9.71 9.77 -4.93
CA ASP A 256 8.53 10.66 -5.02
C ASP A 256 8.61 11.64 -6.20
N ALA A 257 9.82 12.05 -6.59
CA ALA A 257 10.04 12.99 -7.70
C ALA A 257 9.76 12.35 -9.08
N ASP A 258 9.97 11.04 -9.20
CA ASP A 258 9.76 10.27 -10.43
C ASP A 258 8.39 9.56 -10.42
N CYS A 259 7.67 9.64 -9.31
CA CYS A 259 6.38 9.01 -9.11
C CYS A 259 5.27 9.79 -9.81
N SER A 260 4.68 9.23 -10.87
CA SER A 260 3.48 9.80 -11.49
C SER A 260 2.24 9.74 -10.59
N GLY A 261 2.31 9.01 -9.47
CA GLY A 261 1.22 8.77 -8.56
C GLY A 261 0.12 7.86 -9.12
N CYS A 262 -0.97 7.76 -8.37
CA CYS A 262 -2.14 6.98 -8.73
C CYS A 262 -3.15 7.86 -9.49
N SER A 263 -2.89 8.05 -10.78
CA SER A 263 -3.68 8.90 -11.68
C SER A 263 -4.28 8.09 -12.83
N ASP A 264 -5.43 8.54 -13.34
CA ASP A 264 -6.04 7.99 -14.54
C ASP A 264 -5.12 8.19 -15.76
N PRO A 265 -4.66 7.11 -16.42
CA PRO A 265 -3.78 7.21 -17.58
C PRO A 265 -4.37 8.04 -18.71
N SER A 266 -5.70 8.03 -18.86
CA SER A 266 -6.41 8.77 -19.91
C SER A 266 -6.35 10.29 -19.72
N LEU A 267 -6.16 10.76 -18.48
CA LEU A 267 -6.03 12.19 -18.17
C LEU A 267 -4.61 12.74 -18.42
N MET A 268 -3.62 11.85 -18.56
CA MET A 268 -2.22 12.23 -18.76
C MET A 268 -1.88 12.54 -20.24
N GLN A 269 -2.75 12.19 -21.20
CA GLN A 269 -2.52 12.45 -22.63
C GLN A 269 -2.85 13.89 -23.11
N GLY A 270 -3.20 14.81 -22.21
CA GLY A 270 -3.70 16.15 -22.59
C GLY A 270 -2.76 17.35 -22.43
N SER A 271 -1.63 17.24 -21.72
CA SER A 271 -0.78 18.41 -21.42
C SER A 271 0.47 18.48 -22.28
N ASN A 272 0.29 18.69 -23.59
CA ASN A 272 1.29 19.31 -24.46
C ASN A 272 0.64 19.85 -25.76
N GLY A 273 -0.27 20.82 -25.58
CA GLY A 273 -0.83 21.65 -26.64
C GLY A 273 -1.05 23.06 -26.12
N THR A 274 -0.44 24.04 -26.79
CA THR A 274 -0.46 25.50 -26.55
C THR A 274 -1.84 26.10 -26.22
N PRO A 275 -1.90 27.25 -25.50
CA PRO A 275 -3.15 27.90 -25.15
C PRO A 275 -3.86 28.42 -26.41
N GLU A 276 -5.00 27.83 -26.74
CA GLU A 276 -5.84 28.31 -27.83
C GLU A 276 -6.64 29.53 -27.35
N GLU A 277 -6.44 30.66 -28.05
CA GLU A 277 -7.15 31.92 -27.86
C GLU A 277 -8.67 31.73 -27.82
N SER A 278 -9.27 32.39 -26.84
CA SER A 278 -10.71 32.54 -26.70
C SER A 278 -11.33 33.23 -27.93
N LYS A 279 -11.85 32.45 -28.89
CA LYS A 279 -12.78 32.96 -29.91
C LYS A 279 -14.20 32.89 -29.37
N GLY A 280 -14.73 34.06 -29.05
CA GLY A 280 -16.12 34.28 -28.67
C GLY A 280 -17.11 33.85 -29.77
N PRO A 281 -18.40 33.69 -29.41
CA PRO A 281 -19.40 33.12 -30.30
C PRO A 281 -19.76 34.07 -31.46
N SER A 282 -19.61 33.57 -32.68
CA SER A 282 -20.11 34.20 -33.92
C SER A 282 -21.61 33.95 -34.06
N ASN A 283 -22.41 35.03 -34.05
CA ASN A 283 -23.83 35.01 -34.43
C ASN A 283 -24.01 34.76 -35.94
N PRO A 284 -25.09 34.09 -36.37
CA PRO A 284 -25.57 34.16 -37.75
C PRO A 284 -26.64 35.26 -37.92
N ASP A 285 -26.67 35.81 -39.14
CA ASP A 285 -27.38 37.01 -39.59
C ASP A 285 -28.92 37.03 -39.46
N GLY A 286 -29.44 38.24 -39.19
CA GLY A 286 -30.82 38.66 -39.44
C GLY A 286 -30.91 40.20 -39.45
N PRO A 287 -31.40 40.87 -40.51
CA PRO A 287 -31.30 42.32 -40.67
C PRO A 287 -32.52 43.09 -40.12
N GLU A 288 -32.33 44.41 -40.03
CA GLU A 288 -33.28 45.52 -39.84
C GLU A 288 -33.45 46.09 -38.42
N THR A 289 -32.90 47.29 -38.22
CA THR A 289 -33.53 48.35 -37.42
C THR A 289 -33.09 49.73 -37.94
N PRO A 290 -34.01 50.69 -38.13
CA PRO A 290 -33.66 52.08 -38.36
C PRO A 290 -33.69 52.91 -37.06
N GLY A 291 -32.65 53.72 -36.86
CA GLY A 291 -32.77 55.11 -36.41
C GLY A 291 -32.76 55.45 -34.90
N GLY A 292 -31.89 56.42 -34.55
CA GLY A 292 -32.08 57.35 -33.42
C GLY A 292 -31.09 57.17 -32.26
N SER A 293 -29.94 57.87 -32.24
CA SER A 293 -29.70 59.24 -31.74
C SER A 293 -29.43 59.38 -30.22
N ARG A 294 -28.22 59.91 -29.93
CA ARG A 294 -27.82 60.83 -28.82
C ARG A 294 -27.85 60.25 -27.39
N GLY A 295 -26.87 60.44 -26.50
CA GLY A 295 -25.62 61.21 -26.47
C GLY A 295 -25.17 61.40 -25.00
N GLY A 296 -23.87 61.64 -24.77
CA GLY A 296 -23.37 62.45 -23.64
C GLY A 296 -23.11 61.79 -22.25
N PRO A 297 -21.87 61.86 -21.70
CA PRO A 297 -21.45 61.41 -20.35
C PRO A 297 -21.29 62.64 -19.40
N PRO A 298 -20.47 62.72 -18.31
CA PRO A 298 -19.67 61.76 -17.51
C PRO A 298 -19.69 61.96 -15.95
N ASP A 299 -18.85 61.18 -15.25
CA ASP A 299 -17.99 61.54 -14.10
C ASP A 299 -18.39 61.39 -12.60
N ARG A 300 -17.29 61.10 -11.85
CA ARG A 300 -16.98 61.21 -10.40
C ARG A 300 -17.17 59.91 -9.58
N GLY A 301 -16.18 59.41 -8.83
CA GLY A 301 -14.83 59.87 -8.49
C GLY A 301 -14.10 58.77 -7.69
N GLY A 302 -12.76 58.81 -7.69
CA GLY A 302 -11.90 57.88 -6.96
C GLY A 302 -11.69 58.24 -5.48
N PRO A 303 -10.57 57.82 -4.86
CA PRO A 303 -10.51 56.70 -3.90
C PRO A 303 -9.97 57.12 -2.51
N ALA A 304 -10.01 56.23 -1.51
CA ALA A 304 -9.00 56.24 -0.44
C ALA A 304 -8.98 54.93 0.37
N ALA A 305 -7.75 54.45 0.56
CA ALA A 305 -7.33 53.36 1.43
C ALA A 305 -7.18 53.82 2.90
N ALA A 306 -7.22 52.86 3.83
CA ALA A 306 -6.52 52.95 5.10
C ALA A 306 -6.15 51.54 5.60
N SER A 307 -4.86 51.34 5.88
CA SER A 307 -4.28 50.18 6.57
C SER A 307 -4.16 50.45 8.10
N PRO A 308 -3.42 49.67 8.91
CA PRO A 308 -3.94 48.92 10.04
C PRO A 308 -3.55 49.51 11.40
N ARG A 309 -4.08 48.96 12.50
CA ARG A 309 -3.51 49.12 13.85
C ARG A 309 -3.49 47.79 14.59
N GLY A 310 -2.34 47.49 15.17
CA GLY A 310 -2.15 46.40 16.12
C GLY A 310 -2.29 46.84 17.59
N ASP A 311 -1.90 45.89 18.43
CA ASP A 311 -1.60 45.90 19.87
C ASP A 311 -2.75 45.95 20.88
N GLN A 312 -3.08 44.79 21.47
CA GLN A 312 -2.64 44.39 22.82
C GLN A 312 -3.07 42.95 23.15
#